data_AF-A0A354UD07-F1
#
_entry.id   AF-A0A354UD07-F1
#
_cell.length_a   1.000
_cell.length_b   1.000
_cell.length_c   1.000
_cell.angle_alpha   90.00
_cell.angle_beta   90.00
_cell.angle_gamma   90.00
#
_symmetry.space_group_name_H-M   'P 1'
#
loop_
_entity.id
_entity.type
_entity.pdbx_description
1 polymer ?
#
loop_
_entity_poly.entity_id
_entity_poly.type
_entity_poly.pdbx_seq_one_letter_code
_entity_poly.pdbx_strand_id
1 'polypeptide(L)'
;MKRGKREKGQAIAEFTVSLIAILFVFLGVLAISVLSMENVSCLIAARGEADVASALGTSVGGVSPEPILEWDYGADRIPFTADDKAVTSADSENFSGEFDTSKDLAEGADVNSVTLADLAKAGLVDRQATEASFLSAANLNGYSHEEPDPLSKRGLPELEKLLRRMVGGGKFVLKDTVFIPVKVD
;
A
#
# COMPACT_ATOMS: atom_id res chain seq x y z
N MET A 1 -29.81 -14.41 60.54
CA MET A 1 -29.16 -13.52 59.54
C MET A 1 -27.65 -13.64 59.65
N LYS A 2 -26.96 -14.19 58.65
CA LYS A 2 -25.49 -14.17 58.52
C LYS A 2 -25.10 -13.95 57.05
N ARG A 3 -25.30 -12.71 56.56
CA ARG A 3 -24.71 -12.18 55.34
C ARG A 3 -23.91 -10.95 55.78
N GLY A 4 -22.59 -10.99 55.72
CA GLY A 4 -21.79 -9.86 56.22
C GLY A 4 -20.27 -10.00 56.14
N LYS A 5 -19.73 -11.13 55.63
CA LYS A 5 -18.28 -11.33 55.47
C LYS A 5 -17.80 -11.46 54.02
N ARG A 6 -18.70 -11.63 53.03
CA ARG A 6 -18.30 -11.81 51.61
C ARG A 6 -18.06 -10.49 50.85
N GLU A 7 -18.72 -9.39 51.24
CA GLU A 7 -18.65 -8.12 50.49
C GLU A 7 -17.36 -7.30 50.77
N LYS A 8 -16.71 -7.49 51.92
CA LYS A 8 -15.55 -6.67 52.34
C LYS A 8 -14.26 -6.89 51.53
N GLY A 9 -14.16 -7.98 50.76
CA GLY A 9 -13.03 -8.23 49.85
C GLY A 9 -13.36 -8.02 48.36
N GLN A 10 -14.65 -8.00 48.02
CA GLN A 10 -15.11 -7.86 46.64
C GLN A 10 -14.86 -6.45 46.11
N ALA A 11 -15.14 -5.41 46.89
CA ALA A 11 -14.91 -4.02 46.47
C ALA A 11 -13.45 -3.73 46.15
N ILE A 12 -12.52 -4.30 46.92
CA ILE A 12 -11.07 -4.16 46.66
C ILE A 12 -10.70 -4.92 45.39
N ALA A 13 -11.20 -6.14 45.21
CA ALA A 13 -10.96 -6.93 44.00
C ALA A 13 -11.49 -6.23 42.73
N GLU A 14 -12.72 -5.69 42.78
CA GLU A 14 -13.32 -4.94 41.68
C GLU A 14 -12.54 -3.66 41.37
N PHE A 15 -12.07 -2.94 42.39
CA PHE A 15 -11.20 -1.78 42.21
C PHE A 15 -9.87 -2.15 41.55
N THR A 16 -9.22 -3.23 42.00
CA THR A 16 -7.96 -3.71 41.40
C THR A 16 -8.16 -4.15 39.96
N VAL A 17 -9.22 -4.90 39.66
CA VAL A 17 -9.54 -5.32 38.28
C VAL A 17 -9.82 -4.11 37.39
N SER A 18 -10.55 -3.11 37.90
CA SER A 18 -10.82 -1.87 37.17
C SER A 18 -9.54 -1.08 36.89
N LEU A 19 -8.61 -1.02 37.86
CA LEU A 19 -7.32 -0.36 37.69
C LEU A 19 -6.45 -1.05 36.63
N ILE A 20 -6.42 -2.39 36.67
CA ILE A 20 -5.71 -3.20 35.65
C ILE A 20 -6.33 -2.95 34.27
N ALA A 21 -7.66 -2.95 34.16
CA ALA A 21 -8.34 -2.70 32.90
C ALA A 21 -8.00 -1.31 32.30
N ILE A 22 -8.03 -0.26 33.13
CA ILE A 22 -7.66 1.09 32.71
C ILE A 22 -6.20 1.15 32.25
N LEU A 23 -5.29 0.46 32.95
CA LEU A 23 -3.88 0.39 32.55
C LEU A 23 -3.71 -0.23 31.16
N PHE A 24 -4.44 -1.32 30.85
CA PHE A 24 -4.40 -1.93 29.53
C PHE A 24 -4.94 -1.00 28.43
N VAL A 25 -5.99 -0.24 28.72
CA VAL A 25 -6.50 0.78 27.78
C VAL A 25 -5.42 1.82 27.49
N PHE A 26 -4.75 2.35 28.52
CA PHE A 26 -3.67 3.32 28.32
C PHE A 26 -2.50 2.75 27.52
N LEU A 27 -2.09 1.50 27.80
CA LEU A 27 -1.03 0.83 27.04
C LEU A 27 -1.44 0.62 25.57
N GLY A 28 -2.70 0.28 25.30
CA GLY A 28 -3.22 0.15 23.95
C GLY A 28 -3.20 1.47 23.18
N VAL A 29 -3.68 2.55 23.79
CA VAL A 29 -3.66 3.89 23.18
C VAL A 29 -2.21 4.35 22.92
N LEU A 30 -1.30 4.10 23.86
CA LEU A 30 0.12 4.40 23.69
C LEU A 30 0.73 3.63 22.51
N ALA A 31 0.45 2.33 22.40
CA ALA A 31 0.92 1.49 21.31
C ALA A 31 0.43 2.00 19.95
N ILE A 32 -0.88 2.27 19.83
CA ILE A 32 -1.48 2.78 18.59
C ILE A 32 -0.86 4.12 18.19
N SER A 33 -0.66 5.02 19.16
CA SER A 33 -0.09 6.35 18.89
C SER A 33 1.34 6.26 18.34
N VAL A 34 2.16 5.39 18.95
CA VAL A 34 3.56 5.22 18.55
C VAL A 34 3.66 4.54 17.19
N LEU A 35 2.86 3.50 16.94
CA LEU A 35 2.79 2.84 15.64
C LEU A 35 2.33 3.81 14.54
N SER A 36 1.34 4.67 14.84
CA SER A 36 0.89 5.70 13.89
C SER A 36 1.99 6.72 13.57
N MET A 37 2.78 7.15 14.57
CA MET A 37 3.91 8.06 14.35
C MET A 37 5.02 7.41 13.52
N GLU A 38 5.35 6.14 13.79
CA GLU A 38 6.36 5.43 13.01
C GLU A 38 5.88 5.12 11.60
N ASN A 39 4.59 4.86 11.39
CA ASN A 39 4.03 4.68 10.04
C ASN A 39 4.24 5.95 9.18
N VAL A 40 3.92 7.12 9.73
CA VAL A 40 4.16 8.39 9.03
C VAL A 40 5.66 8.61 8.79
N SER A 41 6.51 8.24 9.75
CA SER A 41 7.96 8.40 9.63
C SER A 41 8.56 7.46 8.57
N CYS A 42 8.04 6.22 8.49
CA CYS A 42 8.39 5.21 7.50
C CYS A 42 8.03 5.70 6.09
N LEU A 43 6.81 6.19 5.90
CA LEU A 43 6.35 6.77 4.65
C LEU A 43 7.19 7.99 4.22
N ILE A 44 7.52 8.89 5.15
CA ILE A 44 8.36 10.06 4.85
C ILE A 44 9.76 9.62 4.42
N ALA A 45 10.35 8.62 5.08
CA ALA A 45 11.66 8.08 4.70
C ALA A 45 11.59 7.44 3.30
N ALA A 46 10.56 6.63 3.04
CA ALA A 46 10.37 6.01 1.73
C ALA A 46 10.23 7.05 0.61
N ARG A 47 9.46 8.11 0.86
CA ARG A 47 9.28 9.22 -0.07
C ARG A 47 10.57 10.01 -0.29
N GLY A 48 11.30 10.35 0.79
CA GLY A 48 12.53 11.14 0.70
C GLY A 48 13.60 10.45 -0.14
N GLU A 49 13.76 9.15 0.02
CA GLU A 49 14.69 8.36 -0.80
C GLU A 49 14.23 8.27 -2.26
N ALA A 50 12.92 8.07 -2.51
CA ALA A 50 12.37 8.08 -3.86
C ALA A 50 12.53 9.45 -4.55
N ASP A 51 12.39 10.56 -3.82
CA ASP A 51 12.57 11.93 -4.34
C ASP A 51 14.03 12.18 -4.74
N VAL A 52 15.00 11.74 -3.92
CA VAL A 52 16.43 11.84 -4.25
C VAL A 52 16.79 10.98 -5.46
N ALA A 53 16.27 9.76 -5.53
CA ALA A 53 16.42 8.85 -6.66
C ALA A 53 15.90 9.47 -7.97
N SER A 54 14.67 9.99 -7.91
CA SER A 54 14.02 10.67 -9.02
C SER A 54 14.82 11.88 -9.50
N ALA A 55 15.33 12.71 -8.58
CA ALA A 55 16.12 13.90 -8.93
C ALA A 55 17.47 13.56 -9.58
N LEU A 56 18.07 12.42 -9.24
CA LEU A 56 19.33 11.94 -9.81
C LEU A 56 19.14 11.10 -11.08
N GLY A 57 17.91 10.80 -11.48
CA GLY A 57 17.62 9.92 -12.61
C GLY A 57 18.07 8.47 -12.38
N THR A 58 18.26 8.06 -11.12
CA THR A 58 18.73 6.72 -10.76
C THR A 58 17.60 5.91 -10.15
N SER A 59 17.53 4.61 -10.43
CA SER A 59 16.64 3.71 -9.71
C SER A 59 17.29 3.31 -8.39
N VAL A 60 16.80 3.83 -7.27
CA VAL A 60 17.25 3.39 -5.94
C VAL A 60 16.49 2.11 -5.59
N GLY A 61 17.21 1.10 -5.08
CA GLY A 61 16.70 -0.25 -4.83
C GLY A 61 15.33 -0.26 -4.15
N GLY A 62 14.35 -0.84 -4.84
CA GLY A 62 12.94 -0.87 -4.47
C GLY A 62 12.16 -1.79 -5.41
N VAL A 63 10.85 -1.90 -5.20
CA VAL A 63 9.96 -2.66 -6.08
C VAL A 63 9.84 -1.91 -7.41
N SER A 64 10.05 -2.59 -8.53
CA SER A 64 9.84 -1.99 -9.85
C SER A 64 8.35 -1.61 -9.98
N PRO A 65 8.02 -0.42 -10.51
CA PRO A 65 6.62 -0.07 -10.72
C PRO A 65 6.01 -1.06 -11.72
N GLU A 66 4.88 -1.64 -11.33
CA GLU A 66 4.04 -2.46 -12.22
C GLU A 66 2.70 -1.75 -12.41
N PRO A 67 2.13 -1.75 -13.62
CA PRO A 67 0.83 -1.16 -13.88
C PRO A 67 -0.23 -1.96 -13.14
N ILE A 68 -1.20 -1.24 -12.56
CA ILE A 68 -2.40 -1.86 -12.00
C ILE A 68 -3.39 -2.01 -13.16
N LEU A 69 -3.70 -3.26 -13.52
CA LEU A 69 -4.71 -3.56 -14.53
C LEU A 69 -6.11 -3.48 -13.95
N GLU A 70 -6.28 -4.07 -12.76
CA GLU A 70 -7.55 -4.11 -12.05
C GLU A 70 -7.32 -4.24 -10.54
N TRP A 71 -8.41 -4.12 -9.77
CA TRP A 71 -8.43 -4.33 -8.33
C TRP A 71 -9.21 -5.60 -8.01
N ASP A 72 -8.57 -6.53 -7.32
CA ASP A 72 -9.24 -7.63 -6.63
C ASP A 72 -9.80 -7.09 -5.31
N TYR A 73 -11.11 -6.83 -5.27
CA TYR A 73 -11.83 -6.30 -4.10
C TYR A 73 -12.07 -7.34 -2.98
N GLY A 74 -11.35 -8.45 -3.00
CA GLY A 74 -11.42 -9.46 -1.96
C GLY A 74 -12.80 -10.13 -1.84
N ALA A 75 -13.08 -10.62 -0.63
CA ALA A 75 -14.24 -11.47 -0.40
C ALA A 75 -15.55 -10.67 -0.25
N ASP A 76 -15.46 -9.44 0.26
CA ASP A 76 -16.62 -8.59 0.51
C ASP A 76 -17.02 -7.73 -0.72
N ARG A 77 -16.10 -7.62 -1.69
CA ARG A 77 -16.25 -6.82 -2.91
C ARG A 77 -16.53 -5.34 -2.63
N ILE A 78 -16.12 -4.84 -1.48
CA ILE A 78 -16.26 -3.43 -1.12
C ILE A 78 -14.98 -2.72 -1.58
N PRO A 79 -15.08 -1.71 -2.47
CA PRO A 79 -13.89 -1.06 -2.96
C PRO A 79 -13.21 -0.20 -1.87
N PHE A 80 -11.89 -0.15 -1.94
CA PHE A 80 -10.96 0.61 -1.11
C PHE A 80 -10.89 0.14 0.35
N THR A 81 -10.96 -1.18 0.55
CA THR A 81 -10.77 -1.82 1.87
C THR A 81 -9.36 -2.39 2.01
N ALA A 82 -9.03 -2.85 3.22
CA ALA A 82 -7.69 -3.32 3.56
C ALA A 82 -7.32 -4.66 2.93
N ASP A 83 -8.30 -5.43 2.45
CA ASP A 83 -8.09 -6.72 1.77
C ASP A 83 -7.98 -6.61 0.25
N ASP A 84 -8.20 -5.41 -0.30
CA ASP A 84 -8.03 -5.13 -1.72
C ASP A 84 -6.59 -5.37 -2.18
N LYS A 85 -6.44 -5.96 -3.36
CA LYS A 85 -5.13 -6.19 -3.98
C LYS A 85 -5.11 -5.67 -5.40
N ALA A 86 -4.04 -4.95 -5.73
CA ALA A 86 -3.76 -4.59 -7.11
C ALA A 86 -3.40 -5.87 -7.89
N VAL A 87 -4.09 -6.09 -9.00
CA VAL A 87 -3.70 -7.08 -10.01
C VAL A 87 -2.76 -6.38 -10.98
N THR A 88 -1.51 -6.82 -11.01
CA THR A 88 -0.45 -6.22 -11.83
C THR A 88 0.01 -7.16 -12.94
N SER A 89 0.59 -6.60 -13.99
CA SER A 89 1.23 -7.36 -15.07
C SER A 89 2.57 -6.72 -15.43
N ALA A 90 3.60 -7.54 -15.61
CA ALA A 90 4.89 -7.09 -16.12
C ALA A 90 4.81 -6.67 -17.61
N ASP A 91 3.79 -7.15 -18.33
CA ASP A 91 3.51 -6.74 -19.69
C ASP A 91 2.76 -5.42 -19.62
N SER A 92 3.50 -4.34 -19.83
CA SER A 92 2.92 -3.02 -19.93
C SER A 92 2.11 -2.94 -21.22
N GLU A 93 0.79 -2.98 -21.12
CA GLU A 93 -0.07 -2.81 -22.28
C GLU A 93 0.24 -1.46 -22.95
N ASN A 94 0.46 -1.48 -24.25
CA ASN A 94 0.51 -0.28 -25.07
C ASN A 94 -0.89 -0.06 -25.67
N PHE A 95 -1.23 1.18 -25.98
CA PHE A 95 -2.55 1.49 -26.53
C PHE A 95 -2.75 1.00 -27.97
N SER A 96 -1.73 0.38 -28.59
CA SER A 96 -1.80 0.00 -30.00
C SER A 96 -2.96 -0.95 -30.33
N GLY A 97 -3.33 -1.82 -29.37
CA GLY A 97 -4.47 -2.73 -29.48
C GLY A 97 -5.84 -2.04 -29.42
N GLU A 98 -5.96 -0.91 -28.72
CA GLU A 98 -7.21 -0.12 -28.62
C GLU A 98 -7.58 0.56 -29.94
N PHE A 99 -6.60 0.75 -30.83
CA PHE A 99 -6.83 1.29 -32.16
C PHE A 99 -7.18 0.20 -33.19
N ASP A 100 -7.19 -1.07 -32.80
CA ASP A 100 -7.55 -2.18 -33.68
C ASP A 100 -9.06 -2.44 -33.66
N THR A 101 -9.76 -1.72 -34.52
CA THR A 101 -11.23 -1.85 -34.67
C THR A 101 -11.67 -3.16 -35.33
N SER A 102 -10.74 -4.02 -35.77
CA SER A 102 -11.09 -5.29 -36.43
C SER A 102 -11.84 -6.26 -35.53
N LYS A 103 -11.67 -6.15 -34.20
CA LYS A 103 -12.32 -7.01 -33.20
C LYS A 103 -13.77 -6.61 -32.90
N ASP A 104 -14.12 -5.35 -33.14
CA ASP A 104 -15.43 -4.78 -32.81
C ASP A 104 -16.38 -4.72 -34.02
N LEU A 105 -15.88 -5.06 -35.21
CA LEU A 105 -16.69 -5.08 -36.43
C LEU A 105 -17.49 -6.38 -36.51
N ALA A 106 -18.80 -6.24 -36.66
CA ALA A 106 -19.68 -7.36 -36.96
C ALA A 106 -19.31 -8.00 -38.31
N GLU A 107 -19.43 -9.32 -38.39
CA GLU A 107 -19.16 -10.07 -39.62
C GLU A 107 -20.04 -9.54 -40.77
N GLY A 108 -19.43 -8.96 -41.81
CA GLY A 108 -20.13 -8.35 -42.94
C GLY A 108 -20.41 -6.85 -42.83
N ALA A 109 -19.85 -6.14 -41.84
CA ALA A 109 -19.87 -4.68 -41.81
C ALA A 109 -19.06 -4.08 -42.97
N ASP A 110 -19.66 -3.16 -43.73
CA ASP A 110 -19.02 -2.42 -44.83
C ASP A 110 -18.20 -1.21 -44.30
N VAL A 111 -17.50 -1.42 -43.19
CA VAL A 111 -16.67 -0.41 -42.54
C VAL A 111 -15.24 -0.97 -42.53
N ASN A 112 -14.31 -0.22 -43.11
CA ASN A 112 -12.91 -0.62 -43.10
C ASN A 112 -12.39 -0.64 -41.66
N SER A 113 -11.83 -1.78 -41.24
CA SER A 113 -11.07 -1.86 -40.01
C SER A 113 -9.90 -0.89 -40.10
N VAL A 114 -9.81 -0.02 -39.11
CA VAL A 114 -8.68 0.87 -38.91
C VAL A 114 -7.78 0.25 -37.85
N THR A 115 -6.46 0.25 -38.12
CA THR A 115 -5.42 -0.04 -37.14
C THR A 115 -4.60 1.21 -36.83
N LEU A 116 -3.84 1.19 -35.74
CA LEU A 116 -2.87 2.25 -35.43
C LEU A 116 -1.89 2.51 -36.59
N ALA A 117 -1.45 1.46 -37.28
CA ALA A 117 -0.52 1.57 -38.40
C ALA A 117 -1.14 2.34 -39.59
N ASP A 118 -2.44 2.22 -39.79
CA ASP A 118 -3.16 2.91 -40.87
C ASP A 118 -3.36 4.40 -40.54
N LEU A 119 -3.68 4.72 -39.28
CA LEU A 119 -3.76 6.10 -38.82
C LEU A 119 -2.39 6.81 -38.87
N ALA A 120 -1.32 6.10 -38.52
CA ALA A 120 0.05 6.63 -38.62
C ALA A 120 0.46 6.89 -40.07
N LYS A 121 0.13 5.98 -41.01
CA LYS A 121 0.35 6.20 -42.46
C LYS A 121 -0.42 7.41 -42.98
N ALA A 122 -1.61 7.67 -42.45
CA ALA A 122 -2.41 8.85 -42.78
C ALA A 122 -1.91 10.14 -42.11
N GLY A 123 -0.87 10.08 -41.27
CA GLY A 123 -0.33 11.22 -40.54
C GLY A 123 -1.27 11.76 -39.46
N LEU A 124 -2.25 10.96 -39.03
CA LEU A 124 -3.26 11.35 -38.03
C LEU A 124 -2.79 11.09 -36.59
N VAL A 125 -1.78 10.24 -36.41
CA VAL A 125 -1.18 9.93 -35.11
C VAL A 125 0.32 9.73 -35.25
N ASP A 126 1.04 10.10 -34.20
CA ASP A 126 2.42 9.69 -34.01
C ASP A 126 2.47 8.25 -33.50
N ARG A 127 2.99 7.34 -34.33
CA ARG A 127 3.11 5.92 -34.01
C ARG A 127 3.93 5.68 -32.74
N GLN A 128 4.93 6.51 -32.46
CA GLN A 128 5.83 6.33 -31.32
C GLN A 128 5.14 6.63 -29.99
N ALA A 129 4.21 7.58 -29.95
CA ALA A 129 3.46 7.95 -28.75
C ALA A 129 2.53 6.82 -28.25
N THR A 130 2.09 5.95 -29.16
CA THR A 130 1.17 4.83 -28.89
C THR A 130 1.88 3.49 -28.65
N GLU A 131 3.19 3.41 -28.94
CA GLU A 131 4.06 2.27 -28.61
C GLU A 131 4.69 2.41 -27.22
N ALA A 132 4.68 3.63 -26.64
CA ALA A 132 5.06 3.85 -25.25
C ALA A 132 4.06 3.18 -24.31
N SER A 133 4.57 2.33 -23.43
CA SER A 133 3.73 1.72 -22.41
C SER A 133 3.46 2.67 -21.25
N PHE A 134 2.36 2.45 -20.52
CA PHE A 134 2.01 3.26 -19.34
C PHE A 134 3.17 3.46 -18.37
N LEU A 135 3.94 2.40 -18.10
CA LEU A 135 5.11 2.44 -17.22
C LEU A 135 6.24 3.31 -17.78
N SER A 136 6.54 3.17 -19.07
CA SER A 136 7.58 3.97 -19.73
C SER A 136 7.18 5.44 -19.86
N ALA A 137 5.88 5.72 -20.04
CA ALA A 137 5.35 7.08 -20.11
C ALA A 137 5.33 7.77 -18.74
N ALA A 138 5.03 7.02 -17.68
CA ALA A 138 5.02 7.56 -16.31
C ALA A 138 6.43 7.69 -15.70
N ASN A 139 7.40 6.92 -16.22
CA ASN A 139 8.81 6.92 -15.79
C ASN A 139 8.94 6.94 -14.26
N LEU A 140 8.31 5.98 -13.56
CA LEU A 140 8.23 5.98 -12.10
C LEU A 140 9.47 5.33 -11.47
N ASN A 141 9.91 5.88 -10.35
CA ASN A 141 10.86 5.27 -9.43
C ASN A 141 10.14 4.81 -8.17
N GLY A 142 10.32 3.55 -7.78
CA GLY A 142 9.77 2.98 -6.56
C GLY A 142 10.82 2.82 -5.47
N TYR A 143 10.48 3.18 -4.23
CA TYR A 143 11.31 2.90 -3.06
C TYR A 143 10.47 2.30 -1.94
N SER A 144 11.04 1.32 -1.22
CA SER A 144 10.38 0.66 -0.10
C SER A 144 11.23 0.80 1.16
N HIS A 145 10.63 1.32 2.24
CA HIS A 145 11.28 1.42 3.55
C HIS A 145 10.65 0.40 4.51
N GLU A 146 11.49 -0.31 5.25
CA GLU A 146 11.06 -1.27 6.26
C GLU A 146 11.60 -0.86 7.64
N GLU A 147 10.71 -0.72 8.61
CA GLU A 147 11.04 -0.49 10.02
C GLU A 147 10.67 -1.75 10.82
N PRO A 148 11.65 -2.60 11.18
CA PRO A 148 11.41 -3.89 11.83
C PRO A 148 11.17 -3.82 13.33
N ASP A 149 11.39 -2.66 13.97
CA ASP A 149 11.13 -2.46 15.40
C ASP A 149 10.70 -1.00 15.72
N PRO A 150 9.49 -0.61 15.33
CA PRO A 150 9.00 0.76 15.49
C PRO A 150 8.85 1.18 16.96
N LEU A 151 8.55 0.23 17.86
CA LEU A 151 8.28 0.51 19.26
C LEU A 151 9.56 0.73 20.06
N SER A 152 10.60 -0.09 19.85
CA SER A 152 11.87 0.11 20.55
C SER A 152 12.61 1.35 20.07
N LYS A 153 12.49 1.71 18.78
CA LYS A 153 13.04 2.95 18.21
C LYS A 153 12.53 4.21 18.94
N ARG A 154 11.31 4.16 19.45
CA ARG A 154 10.69 5.23 20.26
C ARG A 154 10.90 5.08 21.76
N GLY A 155 11.79 4.18 22.18
CA GLY A 155 12.15 3.96 23.58
C GLY A 155 11.12 3.15 24.38
N LEU A 156 10.28 2.34 23.71
CA LEU A 156 9.25 1.52 24.36
C LEU A 156 9.44 0.00 24.16
N PRO A 157 10.63 -0.57 24.47
CA PRO A 157 10.91 -1.99 24.25
C PRO A 157 10.06 -2.92 25.13
N GLU A 158 9.61 -2.45 26.31
CA GLU A 158 8.75 -3.25 27.18
C GLU A 158 7.32 -3.37 26.64
N LEU A 159 6.83 -2.34 25.95
CA LEU A 159 5.53 -2.38 25.28
C LEU A 159 5.57 -3.36 24.10
N GLU A 160 6.68 -3.37 23.35
CA GLU A 160 6.92 -4.33 22.28
C GLU A 160 6.90 -5.77 22.81
N LYS A 161 7.66 -6.07 23.87
CA LYS A 161 7.65 -7.40 24.53
C LYS A 161 6.26 -7.81 25.00
N LEU A 162 5.51 -6.87 25.59
CA LEU A 162 4.16 -7.11 26.07
C LEU A 162 3.21 -7.45 24.92
N LEU A 163 3.23 -6.67 23.83
CA LEU A 163 2.43 -6.94 22.63
C LEU A 163 2.81 -8.27 21.98
N ARG A 164 4.12 -8.56 21.84
CA ARG A 164 4.61 -9.84 21.32
C ARG A 164 4.10 -11.01 22.16
N ARG A 165 4.07 -10.88 23.48
CA ARG A 165 3.51 -11.91 24.38
C ARG A 165 2.00 -12.08 24.21
N MET A 166 1.25 -11.00 24.03
CA MET A 166 -0.21 -11.08 23.84
C MET A 166 -0.58 -11.67 22.47
N VAL A 167 0.19 -11.38 21.42
CA VAL A 167 -0.12 -11.80 20.03
C VAL A 167 0.57 -13.13 19.65
N GLY A 168 1.29 -13.77 20.56
CA GLY A 168 1.86 -15.10 20.34
C GLY A 168 3.23 -15.14 19.64
N GLY A 169 4.02 -14.06 19.73
CA GLY A 169 5.43 -14.06 19.32
C GLY A 169 5.75 -13.53 17.92
N GLY A 170 4.84 -12.77 17.31
CA GLY A 170 5.07 -12.13 16.00
C GLY A 170 6.16 -11.05 16.01
N LYS A 171 6.66 -10.69 14.82
CA LYS A 171 7.46 -9.48 14.59
C LYS A 171 6.54 -8.37 14.07
N PHE A 172 6.70 -7.15 14.57
CA PHE A 172 6.01 -5.97 14.07
C PHE A 172 6.92 -5.26 13.08
N VAL A 173 6.57 -5.30 11.80
CA VAL A 173 7.32 -4.61 10.75
C VAL A 173 6.37 -3.62 10.11
N LEU A 174 6.78 -2.36 10.02
CA LEU A 174 6.14 -1.38 9.16
C LEU A 174 6.88 -1.38 7.83
N LYS A 175 6.15 -1.48 6.73
CA LYS A 175 6.70 -1.45 5.39
C LYS A 175 5.85 -0.52 4.54
N ASP A 176 6.48 0.52 4.01
CA ASP A 176 5.83 1.45 3.09
C ASP A 176 6.61 1.49 1.78
N THR A 177 5.87 1.47 0.67
CA THR A 177 6.41 1.62 -0.69
C THR A 177 5.81 2.85 -1.34
N VAL A 178 6.65 3.71 -1.91
CA VAL A 178 6.24 4.95 -2.60
C VAL A 178 6.78 4.94 -4.01
N PHE A 179 5.96 5.38 -4.98
CA PHE A 179 6.35 5.56 -6.37
C PHE A 179 6.30 7.05 -6.74
N ILE A 180 7.36 7.56 -7.36
CA ILE A 180 7.51 8.99 -7.73
C ILE A 180 7.98 9.10 -9.18
N PRO A 181 7.42 10.00 -10.01
CA PRO A 181 7.92 10.24 -11.37
C PRO A 181 9.37 10.68 -11.37
N VAL A 182 10.18 10.15 -12.28
CA VAL A 182 11.57 10.51 -12.50
C VAL A 182 11.63 11.79 -13.32
N LYS A 183 12.54 12.69 -12.93
CA LYS A 183 12.82 13.90 -13.73
C LYS A 183 13.42 13.48 -15.07
N VAL A 184 12.70 13.77 -16.15
CA VAL A 184 13.21 13.63 -17.53
C VAL A 184 13.85 14.96 -17.91
N ASP A 185 15.16 14.96 -18.21
CA ASP A 185 15.87 16.12 -18.76
C ASP A 185 15.61 16.29 -20.27
#